data_AF-A0AAW0LM58-F1
#
_entry.id   AF-A0AAW0LM58-F1
#
_cell.length_a   1.000
_cell.length_b   1.000
_cell.length_c   1.000
_cell.angle_alpha   90.00
_cell.angle_beta   90.00
_cell.angle_gamma   90.00
#
_symmetry.space_group_name_H-M   'P 1'
#
loop_
_entity.id
_entity.type
_entity.pdbx_description
1 polymer ?
#
loop_
_entity_poly.entity_id
_entity_poly.type
_entity_poly.pdbx_seq_one_letter_code
_entity_poly.pdbx_strand_id
1 'polypeptide(L)'
;MGELSIVCGIEEEHRETAERMMKVAFWCVQYRPESRPLMSVVVRMLEGAVEIPTPLNPFQHLLVANPWDNANSHPTQTDNTFNSEYSSQMTFVGATPVMRKYEIEIASI
;
A
#
# COMPACT_ATOMS: atom_id res chain seq x y z
N MET A 1 16.36 13.05 2.89
CA MET A 1 16.88 12.34 4.07
C MET A 1 17.51 13.29 5.08
N GLY A 2 18.51 14.11 4.71
CA GLY A 2 19.14 15.07 5.63
C GLY A 2 18.16 15.96 6.41
N GLU A 3 17.18 16.58 5.72
CA GLU A 3 16.14 17.38 6.39
C GLU A 3 15.30 16.57 7.39
N LEU A 4 14.96 15.32 7.06
CA LEU A 4 14.22 14.42 7.96
C LEU A 4 15.07 14.02 9.17
N SER A 5 16.38 13.83 8.99
CA SER A 5 17.33 13.59 10.09
C SER A 5 17.31 14.75 11.08
N ILE A 6 17.33 15.99 10.59
CA ILE A 6 17.29 17.21 11.42
C ILE A 6 15.93 17.33 12.13
N VAL A 7 14.82 17.19 11.41
CA VAL A 7 13.45 17.31 11.98
C VAL A 7 13.17 16.25 13.05
N CYS A 8 13.63 15.02 12.85
CA CYS A 8 13.44 13.92 13.79
C CYS A 8 14.53 13.83 14.87
N GLY A 9 15.53 14.73 14.88
CA GLY A 9 16.63 14.71 15.85
C GLY A 9 17.51 13.46 15.76
N ILE A 10 17.66 12.89 14.57
CA ILE A 10 18.42 11.65 14.33
C ILE A 10 19.91 12.01 14.21
N GLU A 11 20.68 11.56 15.19
CA GLU A 11 22.14 11.69 15.22
C GLU A 11 22.80 10.98 14.04
N GLU A 12 23.95 11.48 13.57
CA GLU A 12 24.64 10.91 12.41
C GLU A 12 25.06 9.44 12.62
N GLU A 13 25.35 9.02 13.85
CA GLU A 13 25.62 7.61 14.18
C GLU A 13 24.41 6.69 13.99
N HIS A 14 23.19 7.24 14.00
CA HIS A 14 21.94 6.51 13.80
C HIS A 14 21.38 6.67 12.38
N ARG A 15 21.98 7.52 11.54
CA ARG A 15 21.45 7.87 10.21
C ARG A 15 21.28 6.66 9.29
N GLU A 16 22.22 5.72 9.31
CA GLU A 16 22.14 4.49 8.49
C GLU A 16 21.01 3.57 8.97
N THR A 17 20.89 3.36 10.29
CA THR A 17 19.81 2.58 10.91
C THR A 17 18.45 3.20 10.62
N ALA A 18 18.32 4.52 10.73
CA ALA A 18 17.10 5.24 10.38
C ALA A 18 16.74 5.10 8.89
N GLU A 19 17.73 5.14 7.99
CA GLU A 19 17.51 4.90 6.56
C GLU A 19 17.04 3.47 6.28
N ARG A 20 17.67 2.47 6.91
CA ARG A 20 17.26 1.06 6.84
C ARG A 20 15.82 0.88 7.34
N MET A 21 15.49 1.42 8.52
CA MET A 21 14.14 1.37 9.09
C MET A 21 13.10 2.08 8.20
N MET A 22 13.42 3.23 7.62
CA MET A 22 12.52 3.95 6.72
C MET A 22 12.24 3.16 5.44
N LYS A 23 13.25 2.52 4.84
CA LYS A 23 13.06 1.65 3.67
C LYS A 23 12.15 0.46 4.02
N VAL A 24 12.36 -0.20 5.16
CA VAL A 24 11.46 -1.27 5.65
C VAL A 24 10.04 -0.76 5.85
N ALA A 25 9.86 0.39 6.51
CA ALA A 25 8.55 0.97 6.76
C ALA A 25 7.77 1.22 5.46
N PHE A 26 8.41 1.79 4.44
CA PHE A 26 7.81 1.99 3.13
C PHE A 26 7.47 0.68 2.40
N TRP A 27 8.24 -0.39 2.56
CA TRP A 27 7.85 -1.72 2.07
C TRP A 27 6.64 -2.30 2.81
N CYS A 28 6.51 -2.08 4.12
CA CYS A 28 5.39 -2.58 4.92
C CYS A 28 4.06 -1.83 4.68
N VAL A 29 4.10 -0.53 4.37
CA VAL A 29 2.88 0.29 4.17
C VAL A 29 2.37 0.34 2.72
N GLN A 30 2.89 -0.53 1.83
CA GLN A 30 2.43 -0.60 0.44
C GLN A 30 0.91 -0.82 0.36
N TYR A 31 0.24 -0.11 -0.56
CA TYR A 31 -1.20 -0.18 -0.75
C TYR A 31 -1.66 -1.62 -1.07
N ARG A 32 -1.00 -2.27 -2.02
CA ARG A 32 -1.22 -3.68 -2.37
C ARG A 32 -0.64 -4.61 -1.30
N PRO A 33 -1.44 -5.50 -0.67
CA PRO A 33 -0.93 -6.46 0.32
C PRO A 33 0.18 -7.36 -0.23
N GLU A 34 0.11 -7.72 -1.51
CA GLU A 34 1.03 -8.63 -2.20
C GLU A 34 2.41 -8.01 -2.41
N SER A 35 2.50 -6.68 -2.34
CA SER A 35 3.75 -5.92 -2.41
C SER A 35 4.46 -5.80 -1.05
N ARG A 36 3.84 -6.27 0.04
CA ARG A 36 4.42 -6.22 1.38
C ARG A 36 5.30 -7.45 1.62
N PRO A 37 6.52 -7.29 2.16
CA PRO A 37 7.40 -8.41 2.49
C PRO A 37 6.82 -9.28 3.61
N LEU A 38 7.13 -10.58 3.59
CA LEU A 38 6.88 -11.49 4.70
C LEU A 38 7.63 -11.03 5.96
N MET A 39 7.08 -11.27 7.15
CA MET A 39 7.72 -10.87 8.42
C MET A 39 9.13 -11.46 8.59
N SER A 40 9.40 -12.66 8.10
CA SER A 40 10.75 -13.26 8.10
C SER A 40 11.75 -12.49 7.21
N VAL A 41 11.28 -11.86 6.13
CA VAL A 41 12.08 -10.97 5.28
C VAL A 41 12.27 -9.62 5.96
N VAL A 42 11.22 -9.07 6.58
CA VAL A 42 11.29 -7.83 7.38
C VAL A 42 12.33 -7.92 8.49
N VAL A 43 12.35 -9.01 9.25
CA VAL A 43 13.36 -9.23 10.31
C VAL A 43 14.76 -9.24 9.72
N ARG A 44 15.01 -10.02 8.67
CA ARG A 44 16.33 -10.06 7.99
C ARG A 44 16.76 -8.71 7.40
N MET A 45 15.81 -7.89 6.93
CA MET A 45 16.07 -6.52 6.47
C MET A 45 16.49 -5.60 7.63
N LEU A 46 15.84 -5.73 8.79
CA LEU A 46 16.15 -4.94 9.99
C LEU A 46 17.49 -5.36 10.64
N GLU A 47 17.79 -6.67 10.65
CA GLU A 47 19.06 -7.24 11.10
C GLU A 47 20.25 -6.90 10.18
N GLY A 48 20.01 -6.30 9.00
CA GLY A 48 21.04 -6.04 7.99
C GLY A 48 21.53 -7.31 7.26
N ALA A 49 20.84 -8.44 7.43
CA ALA A 49 21.18 -9.72 6.79
C ALA A 49 20.79 -9.79 5.30
N VAL A 50 20.08 -8.78 4.78
CA VAL A 50 19.83 -8.55 3.35
C VAL A 50 19.84 -7.05 3.04
N GLU A 51 20.31 -6.70 1.85
CA GLU A 51 20.14 -5.34 1.31
C GLU A 51 18.67 -5.03 1.00
N ILE A 52 18.29 -3.76 1.15
CA ILE A 52 16.91 -3.31 0.97
C ILE A 52 16.78 -2.49 -0.31
N PRO A 53 16.10 -3.00 -1.35
CA PRO A 53 15.82 -2.24 -2.56
C PRO A 53 14.99 -0.99 -2.26
N THR A 54 15.14 0.05 -3.07
CA THR A 54 14.32 1.27 -2.98
C THR A 54 12.82 0.90 -3.07
N PRO A 55 12.01 1.24 -2.07
CA PRO A 55 10.58 0.93 -2.06
C PRO A 55 9.81 1.79 -3.07
N LEU A 56 8.70 1.26 -3.59
CA LEU A 56 7.75 2.02 -4.40
C LEU A 56 7.04 3.08 -3.56
N ASN A 57 6.52 4.14 -4.19
CA ASN A 57 5.68 5.12 -3.50
C ASN A 57 4.35 4.46 -3.07
N PRO A 58 4.05 4.31 -1.76
CA PRO A 58 2.82 3.66 -1.30
C PRO A 58 1.54 4.33 -1.82
N PHE A 59 1.62 5.63 -2.12
CA PHE A 59 0.52 6.48 -2.57
C PHE A 59 0.44 6.63 -4.09
N GLN A 60 1.17 5.83 -4.87
CA GLN A 60 1.12 5.89 -6.34
C GLN A 60 -0.31 5.72 -6.90
N HIS A 61 -1.17 4.99 -6.20
CA HIS A 61 -2.58 4.82 -6.51
C HIS A 61 -3.41 6.12 -6.39
N LEU A 62 -2.96 7.11 -5.61
CA LEU A 62 -3.62 8.42 -5.46
C LEU A 62 -3.20 9.42 -6.55
N LEU A 63 -2.12 9.15 -7.28
CA LEU A 63 -1.62 10.03 -8.35
C LEU A 63 -2.36 9.80 -9.68
N VAL A 64 -3.13 8.72 -9.81
CA VAL A 64 -3.97 8.42 -10.98
C VAL A 64 -5.31 9.16 -10.82
N ALA A 65 -5.26 10.50 -10.85
CA ALA A 65 -6.41 11.37 -10.65
C ALA A 65 -6.46 12.56 -11.64
N ASN A 66 -6.00 12.36 -12.88
CA ASN A 66 -6.27 13.24 -14.02
C ASN A 66 -7.13 12.50 -15.08
N PRO A 67 -8.48 12.59 -15.03
CA PRO A 67 -9.38 11.77 -15.86
C PRO A 67 -9.49 12.14 -17.35
N TRP A 68 -8.44 12.62 -18.03
CA TRP A 68 -8.57 13.11 -19.42
C TRP A 68 -7.48 12.70 -20.43
N ASP A 69 -6.27 12.32 -20.01
CA ASP A 69 -5.17 12.08 -20.93
C ASP A 69 -5.06 10.62 -21.43
N ASN A 70 -6.02 10.16 -22.24
CA ASN A 70 -5.79 9.17 -23.34
C ASN A 70 -7.03 8.86 -24.21
N ALA A 71 -7.65 9.88 -24.82
CA ALA A 71 -8.31 9.62 -26.10
C ALA A 71 -7.25 9.18 -27.14
N ASN A 72 -7.56 8.10 -27.89
CA ASN A 72 -6.81 7.57 -29.04
C ASN A 72 -5.67 6.55 -28.78
N SER A 73 -6.01 5.31 -28.37
CA SER A 73 -5.25 4.09 -28.73
C SER A 73 -6.12 2.82 -28.68
N HIS A 74 -6.76 2.50 -29.82
CA HIS A 74 -7.26 1.16 -30.19
C HIS A 74 -6.58 0.76 -31.51
N PRO A 75 -6.56 -0.53 -31.97
CA PRO A 75 -7.29 -1.72 -31.51
C PRO A 75 -6.37 -2.68 -30.69
N THR A 76 -6.66 -3.95 -30.35
CA THR A 76 -7.70 -4.92 -30.79
C THR A 76 -8.09 -5.87 -29.64
N GLN A 77 -9.16 -6.66 -29.81
CA GLN A 77 -9.56 -7.74 -28.92
C GLN A 77 -8.69 -9.01 -29.06
N THR A 78 -8.48 -9.71 -27.95
CA THR A 78 -8.51 -11.20 -27.87
C THR A 78 -8.88 -11.58 -26.45
N ASP A 79 -9.74 -12.59 -26.29
CA ASP A 79 -10.56 -12.76 -25.09
C ASP A 79 -9.89 -13.53 -23.95
N ASN A 80 -10.30 -13.19 -22.72
CA ASN A 80 -10.46 -14.14 -21.63
C ASN A 80 -11.51 -13.61 -20.63
N THR A 81 -12.72 -14.13 -20.75
CA THR A 81 -13.88 -13.71 -19.95
C THR A 81 -13.86 -14.33 -18.57
N PHE A 82 -13.76 -13.50 -17.52
CA PHE A 82 -14.43 -13.78 -16.26
C PHE A 82 -15.01 -12.51 -15.62
N ASN A 83 -16.21 -12.18 -16.08
CA ASN A 83 -17.29 -11.38 -15.50
C ASN A 83 -16.93 -10.22 -14.54
N SER A 84 -17.16 -9.00 -15.01
CA SER A 84 -17.18 -7.77 -14.22
C SER A 84 -18.45 -7.65 -13.38
N GLU A 85 -18.32 -7.71 -12.05
CA GLU A 85 -19.36 -7.15 -11.15
C GLU A 85 -18.79 -6.62 -9.81
N TYR A 86 -17.72 -5.82 -9.88
CA TYR A 86 -17.23 -5.01 -8.75
C TYR A 86 -16.78 -3.61 -9.22
N SER A 87 -17.69 -2.84 -9.82
CA SER A 87 -17.48 -1.40 -10.03
C SER A 87 -18.79 -0.63 -10.30
N SER A 88 -19.81 -0.84 -9.48
CA SER A 88 -21.02 0.00 -9.44
C SER A 88 -21.81 -0.21 -8.14
N GLN A 89 -21.26 0.27 -7.01
CA GLN A 89 -22.00 0.65 -5.79
C GLN A 89 -21.06 1.17 -4.69
N MET A 90 -20.30 2.23 -4.99
CA MET A 90 -19.83 3.15 -3.94
C MET A 90 -21.00 4.08 -3.57
N THR A 91 -22.03 3.55 -2.90
CA THR A 91 -23.09 4.35 -2.30
C THR A 91 -22.84 4.43 -0.80
N PHE A 92 -22.29 5.56 -0.36
CA PHE A 92 -22.18 5.91 1.05
C PHE A 92 -23.59 5.98 1.67
N VAL A 93 -23.94 4.96 2.44
CA VAL A 93 -25.12 4.96 3.33
C VAL A 93 -24.63 4.54 4.71
N GLY A 94 -24.82 5.40 5.71
CA GLY A 94 -24.19 5.27 7.01
C GLY A 94 -24.75 4.12 7.85
N ALA A 95 -24.11 2.95 7.77
CA ALA A 95 -24.29 1.84 8.71
C ALA A 95 -23.01 1.66 9.53
N THR A 96 -23.08 1.88 10.85
CA THR A 96 -22.00 1.55 11.77
C THR A 96 -21.99 0.03 12.06
N PRO A 97 -20.85 -0.67 11.92
CA PRO A 97 -20.79 -2.09 12.29
C PRO A 97 -21.01 -2.27 13.79
N VAL A 98 -22.08 -2.97 14.18
CA VAL A 98 -22.35 -3.31 15.59
C VAL A 98 -21.51 -4.52 15.98
N MET A 99 -20.31 -4.24 16.48
CA MET A 99 -19.39 -5.26 17.00
C MET A 99 -19.95 -5.90 18.28
N ARG A 100 -20.45 -7.13 18.19
CA ARG A 100 -20.53 -8.05 19.34
C ARG A 100 -19.42 -9.08 19.26
N LYS A 101 -19.01 -9.58 20.42
CA LYS A 101 -17.79 -10.37 20.60
C LYS A 101 -17.92 -11.76 19.94
N TYR A 102 -17.26 -11.91 18.79
CA TYR A 102 -16.90 -13.12 18.03
C TYR A 102 -17.75 -13.61 16.85
N GLU A 103 -18.89 -13.01 16.50
CA GLU A 103 -19.64 -13.41 15.29
C GLU A 103 -20.16 -12.18 14.51
N ILE A 104 -20.08 -12.25 13.17
CA ILE A 104 -20.65 -11.26 12.25
C ILE A 104 -21.78 -11.93 11.48
N GLU A 105 -23.02 -11.73 11.92
CA GLU A 105 -24.21 -12.05 11.14
C GLU A 105 -24.75 -10.79 10.47
N ILE A 106 -25.13 -10.91 9.20
CA ILE A 106 -25.78 -9.84 8.44
C ILE A 106 -27.30 -9.98 8.64
N ALA A 107 -27.88 -9.23 9.56
CA ALA A 107 -29.33 -9.13 9.67
C ALA A 107 -29.89 -8.43 8.40
N SER A 108 -30.81 -9.10 7.71
CA SER A 108 -31.58 -8.52 6.58
C SER A 108 -32.88 -7.89 7.08
N ILE A 109 -33.41 -6.92 6.32
CA ILE A 109 -34.69 -6.25 6.58
C ILE A 109 -35.86 -7.15 6.21
#